data_AF-A0A1J3I4G3-F1
#
_entry.id   AF-A0A1J3I4G3-F1
#
_cell.length_a   1.000
_cell.length_b   1.000
_cell.length_c   1.000
_cell.angle_alpha   90.00
_cell.angle_beta   90.00
_cell.angle_gamma   90.00
#
_symmetry.space_group_name_H-M   'P 1'
#
loop_
_entity.id
_entity.type
_entity.pdbx_description
1 polymer ?
#
loop_
_entity_poly.entity_id
_entity_poly.type
_entity_poly.pdbx_seq_one_letter_code
_entity_poly.pdbx_strand_id
1 'polypeptide(L)'
;MAVSEQSADVFPWLKSLPVAPEFRPTLAEFQDPIAYIFKIEEEASRYGICKILPPVPPPSKKTAISNLNRSLAARARDGGAECDYDGAPTFTTRQQQIGFCPRKQRPVQRPV
;
A
#
# COMPACT_ATOMS: atom_id res chain seq x y z
N MET A 1 4.62 -16.52 29.42
CA MET A 1 3.33 -16.81 28.76
C MET A 1 3.49 -16.52 27.28
N ALA A 2 3.50 -17.57 26.45
CA ALA A 2 3.63 -17.43 25.01
C ALA A 2 2.27 -17.00 24.45
N VAL A 3 2.22 -15.81 23.83
CA VAL A 3 1.02 -15.33 23.16
C VAL A 3 0.91 -16.10 21.85
N SER A 4 0.01 -17.08 21.81
CA SER A 4 -0.34 -17.82 20.60
C SER A 4 -1.01 -16.87 19.62
N GLU A 5 -0.29 -16.52 18.56
CA GLU A 5 -0.75 -15.74 17.42
C GLU A 5 -1.71 -16.60 16.57
N GLN A 6 -2.93 -16.80 17.07
CA GLN A 6 -4.00 -17.38 16.30
C GLN A 6 -4.58 -16.28 15.38
N SER A 7 -3.87 -16.01 14.28
CA SER A 7 -4.43 -15.27 13.16
C SER A 7 -5.54 -16.11 12.52
N ALA A 8 -6.78 -15.63 12.59
CA ALA A 8 -7.93 -16.28 11.99
C ALA A 8 -7.65 -16.68 10.52
N ASP A 9 -7.72 -17.98 10.26
CA ASP A 9 -7.88 -18.67 8.97
C ASP A 9 -7.01 -18.20 7.80
N VAL A 10 -5.68 -18.26 7.96
CA VAL A 10 -4.78 -18.31 6.80
C VAL A 10 -4.99 -19.65 6.09
N PHE A 11 -5.66 -19.61 4.93
CA PHE A 11 -5.94 -20.80 4.14
C PHE A 11 -4.65 -21.62 3.87
N PRO A 12 -4.71 -22.98 3.94
CA PRO A 12 -3.52 -23.81 3.73
C PRO A 12 -2.77 -23.54 2.43
N TRP A 13 -3.49 -23.25 1.33
CA TRP A 13 -2.90 -22.95 0.01
C TRP A 13 -2.07 -21.65 0.00
N LEU A 14 -2.40 -20.69 0.86
CA LEU A 14 -1.66 -19.42 0.96
C LEU A 14 -0.27 -19.64 1.59
N LYS A 15 -0.14 -20.62 2.49
CA LYS A 15 1.14 -21.01 3.10
C LYS A 15 2.07 -21.74 2.12
N SER A 16 1.51 -22.35 1.07
CA SER A 16 2.27 -23.03 0.02
C SER A 16 2.64 -22.15 -1.18
N LEU A 17 2.20 -20.88 -1.21
CA LEU A 17 2.57 -19.99 -2.30
C LEU A 17 4.07 -19.66 -2.25
N PRO A 18 4.74 -19.63 -3.40
CA PRO A 18 6.15 -19.26 -3.46
C PRO A 18 6.32 -17.79 -3.05
N VAL A 19 7.37 -17.53 -2.27
CA VAL A 19 7.71 -16.19 -1.81
C VAL A 19 8.47 -15.46 -2.92
N ALA A 20 8.13 -14.18 -3.11
CA ALA A 20 8.84 -13.30 -4.04
C ALA A 20 10.25 -12.94 -3.51
N PRO A 21 11.22 -12.65 -4.39
CA PRO A 21 12.56 -12.27 -3.97
C PRO A 21 12.56 -10.99 -3.11
N GLU A 22 13.40 -10.99 -2.07
CA GLU A 22 13.63 -9.85 -1.20
C GLU A 22 15.02 -9.25 -1.47
N PHE A 23 15.06 -7.96 -1.78
CA PHE A 23 16.28 -7.21 -2.04
C PHE A 23 16.58 -6.21 -0.93
N ARG A 24 17.84 -6.11 -0.51
CA ARG A 24 18.32 -5.21 0.56
C ARG A 24 19.40 -4.27 0.02
N PRO A 25 19.01 -3.19 -0.69
CA PRO A 25 19.96 -2.21 -1.20
C PRO A 25 20.83 -1.64 -0.08
N THR A 26 22.08 -1.34 -0.41
CA THR A 26 22.95 -0.50 0.42
C THR A 26 22.46 0.96 0.40
N LEU A 27 22.97 1.78 1.32
CA LEU A 27 22.61 3.21 1.36
C LEU A 27 22.93 3.93 0.03
N ALA A 28 24.05 3.59 -0.62
CA ALA A 28 24.45 4.18 -1.89
C ALA A 28 23.51 3.78 -3.03
N GLU A 29 23.14 2.50 -3.11
CA GLU A 29 22.20 2.01 -4.12
C GLU A 29 20.80 2.57 -3.94
N PHE A 30 20.37 2.79 -2.69
CA PHE A 30 19.06 3.34 -2.38
C PHE A 30 18.93 4.83 -2.73
N GLN A 31 20.04 5.53 -3.01
CA GLN A 31 20.02 6.92 -3.46
C GLN A 31 19.47 7.06 -4.88
N ASP A 32 19.73 6.08 -5.76
CA ASP A 32 19.20 6.06 -7.13
C ASP A 32 18.27 4.84 -7.32
N PRO A 33 16.96 4.99 -7.04
CA PRO A 33 16.02 3.88 -7.10
C PRO A 33 15.85 3.34 -8.53
N ILE A 34 16.00 4.18 -9.56
CA ILE A 34 15.81 3.74 -10.95
C ILE A 34 16.99 2.88 -11.39
N ALA A 35 18.22 3.33 -11.12
CA ALA A 35 19.42 2.52 -11.39
C ALA A 35 19.40 1.20 -10.62
N TYR A 36 18.93 1.20 -9.36
CA TYR A 36 18.82 -0.02 -8.58
C TYR A 36 17.77 -0.99 -9.13
N ILE A 37 16.60 -0.49 -9.59
CA ILE A 37 15.59 -1.33 -10.23
C ILE A 37 16.16 -2.01 -11.48
N PHE A 38 16.88 -1.27 -12.34
CA PHE A 38 17.54 -1.87 -13.51
C PHE A 38 18.59 -2.92 -13.13
N LYS A 39 19.33 -2.69 -12.05
CA LYS A 39 20.32 -3.66 -11.55
C LYS A 39 19.67 -5.00 -11.17
N ILE A 40 18.48 -4.98 -10.57
CA ILE A 40 17.78 -6.20 -10.10
C ILE A 40 16.77 -6.77 -11.10
N GLU A 41 16.55 -6.09 -12.24
CA GLU A 41 15.49 -6.41 -13.21
C GLU A 41 15.58 -7.84 -13.74
N GLU A 42 16.77 -8.29 -14.14
CA GLU A 42 16.98 -9.62 -14.71
C GLU A 42 16.53 -10.72 -13.74
N GLU A 43 16.83 -10.56 -12.44
CA GLU A 43 16.42 -11.53 -11.42
C GLU A 43 14.94 -11.39 -11.07
N ALA A 44 14.48 -10.16 -10.82
CA ALA A 44 13.13 -9.87 -10.32
C ALA A 44 12.04 -10.13 -11.37
N SER A 45 12.33 -9.87 -12.65
CA SER A 45 11.38 -10.04 -13.76
C SER A 45 10.89 -11.49 -13.90
N ARG A 46 11.72 -12.47 -13.53
CA ARG A 46 11.36 -13.90 -13.51
C ARG A 46 10.18 -14.22 -12.59
N TYR A 47 9.95 -13.39 -11.56
CA TYR A 47 8.88 -13.57 -10.58
C TYR A 47 7.69 -12.61 -10.81
N GLY A 48 7.89 -11.54 -11.59
CA GLY A 48 6.89 -10.50 -11.85
C GLY A 48 6.69 -9.50 -10.69
N ILE A 49 6.91 -9.91 -9.44
CA ILE A 49 6.90 -9.04 -8.25
C ILE A 49 8.13 -9.29 -7.39
N CYS A 50 8.60 -8.25 -6.70
CA CYS A 50 9.66 -8.34 -5.70
C CYS A 50 9.42 -7.38 -4.55
N LYS A 51 10.15 -7.58 -3.44
CA LYS A 51 10.12 -6.71 -2.28
C LYS A 51 11.48 -6.07 -2.08
N ILE A 52 11.53 -4.74 -2.01
CA ILE A 52 12.75 -3.99 -1.73
C ILE A 52 12.66 -3.45 -0.30
N LEU A 53 13.63 -3.83 0.54
CA LEU A 53 13.73 -3.42 1.93
C LEU A 53 14.68 -2.23 2.05
N PRO A 54 14.19 -1.04 2.47
CA PRO A 54 15.05 0.12 2.65
C PRO A 54 16.20 -0.15 3.64
N PRO A 55 17.40 0.43 3.44
CA PRO A 55 18.55 0.26 4.33
C PRO A 55 18.39 0.98 5.68
N VAL A 56 17.36 1.82 5.81
CA VAL A 56 17.09 2.61 7.02
C VAL A 56 16.08 1.90 7.93
N PRO A 57 16.23 2.02 9.25
CA PRO A 57 15.26 1.45 10.18
C PRO A 57 13.87 2.09 9.97
N PRO A 58 12.78 1.34 10.19
CA PRO A 58 11.44 1.88 10.06
C PRO A 58 11.23 3.02 11.07
N PRO A 59 10.47 4.07 10.71
CA PRO A 59 10.16 5.15 11.63
C PRO A 59 9.29 4.65 12.79
N SER A 60 9.36 5.33 13.93
CA SER A 60 8.46 5.04 15.05
C SER A 60 6.99 5.28 14.65
N LYS A 61 6.05 4.54 15.26
CA LYS A 61 4.60 4.74 15.01
C LYS A 61 4.16 6.20 15.23
N LYS A 62 4.67 6.84 16.29
CA LYS A 62 4.38 8.25 16.60
C LYS A 62 4.84 9.18 15.47
N THR A 63 6.06 8.98 14.96
CA THR A 63 6.61 9.75 13.85
C THR A 63 5.80 9.53 12.56
N ALA A 64 5.48 8.27 12.24
CA ALA A 64 4.71 7.92 11.05
C ALA A 64 3.32 8.58 11.05
N ILE A 65 2.60 8.50 12.17
CA ILE A 65 1.28 9.14 12.34
C ILE A 65 1.39 10.67 12.24
N SER A 66 2.40 11.27 12.87
CA SER A 66 2.62 12.72 12.82
C SER A 66 2.88 13.21 11.39
N ASN A 67 3.72 12.51 10.63
CA ASN A 67 4.01 12.83 9.23
C ASN A 67 2.76 12.67 8.33
N LEU A 68 1.96 11.64 8.58
CA LEU A 68 0.69 11.42 7.87
C LEU A 68 -0.29 12.56 8.13
N ASN A 69 -0.52 12.92 9.39
CA ASN A 69 -1.42 14.02 9.76
C ASN A 69 -0.97 15.35 9.14
N ARG A 70 0.34 15.63 9.14
CA ARG A 70 0.91 16.80 8.47
C ARG A 70 0.60 16.80 6.97
N SER A 71 0.78 15.66 6.32
CA SER A 71 0.55 15.51 4.88
C SER A 71 -0.94 15.70 4.51
N LEU A 72 -1.85 15.16 5.33
CA LEU A 72 -3.28 15.36 5.16
C LEU A 72 -3.68 16.83 5.38
N ALA A 73 -3.15 17.48 6.41
CA ALA A 73 -3.42 18.88 6.70
C ALA A 73 -2.92 19.82 5.59
N ALA A 74 -1.76 19.54 4.99
CA ALA A 74 -1.23 20.31 3.86
C ALA A 74 -2.16 20.27 2.65
N ARG A 75 -2.78 19.11 2.37
CA ARG A 75 -3.71 18.94 1.23
C ARG A 75 -5.05 19.65 1.43
N ALA A 76 -5.45 19.89 2.67
CA ALA A 76 -6.67 20.63 2.97
C ALA A 76 -6.58 22.14 2.65
N ARG A 77 -5.37 22.69 2.41
CA ARG A 77 -5.17 24.13 2.19
C ARG A 77 -5.12 24.57 0.72
N ASP A 78 -4.86 23.68 -0.21
CA ASP A 78 -4.80 23.98 -1.66
C ASP A 78 -6.16 23.80 -2.38
N GLY A 79 -7.27 23.79 -1.64
CA GLY A 79 -8.63 23.64 -2.15
C GLY A 79 -9.19 24.89 -2.86
N GLY A 80 -8.51 25.35 -3.91
CA GLY A 80 -9.09 26.20 -4.94
C GLY A 80 -9.58 25.35 -6.12
N ALA A 81 -10.71 24.66 -5.94
CA ALA A 81 -11.40 23.99 -7.04
C ALA A 81 -12.90 24.23 -6.88
N GLU A 82 -13.44 25.05 -7.77
CA GLU A 82 -14.85 25.33 -7.97
C GLU A 82 -15.58 24.05 -8.41
N CYS A 83 -15.93 23.19 -7.44
CA CYS A 83 -16.91 22.15 -7.63
C CYS A 83 -17.64 21.88 -6.30
N ASP A 84 -18.95 21.71 -6.39
CA ASP A 84 -19.92 21.72 -5.29
C ASP A 84 -19.90 20.42 -4.46
N TYR A 85 -18.70 19.96 -4.07
CA TYR A 85 -18.47 18.71 -3.34
C TYR A 85 -17.49 18.91 -2.18
N ASP A 86 -17.99 19.55 -1.11
CA ASP A 86 -17.55 19.59 0.30
C ASP A 86 -16.05 19.54 0.68
N GLY A 87 -15.10 19.82 -0.22
CA GLY A 87 -13.68 20.12 0.06
C GLY A 87 -12.87 19.12 0.91
N ALA A 88 -13.48 18.02 1.35
CA ALA A 88 -12.93 17.12 2.34
C ALA A 88 -12.06 16.09 1.62
N PRO A 89 -10.86 15.75 2.16
CA PRO A 89 -10.02 14.70 1.62
C PRO A 89 -10.79 13.38 1.65
N THR A 90 -11.38 13.01 0.51
CA THR A 90 -12.22 11.82 0.37
C THR A 90 -11.33 10.65 -0.04
N PHE A 91 -11.19 9.68 0.85
CA PHE A 91 -10.49 8.43 0.57
C PHE A 91 -11.26 7.67 -0.53
N THR A 92 -10.67 7.56 -1.72
CA THR A 92 -11.32 7.07 -2.94
C THR A 92 -11.81 5.62 -2.84
N THR A 93 -11.33 4.85 -1.85
CA THR A 93 -11.68 3.43 -1.69
C THR A 93 -13.11 3.21 -1.20
N ARG A 94 -13.80 4.22 -0.65
CA ARG A 94 -15.20 4.05 -0.20
C ARG A 94 -16.14 3.72 -1.36
N GLN A 95 -15.84 4.14 -2.59
CA GLN A 95 -16.62 3.76 -3.77
C GLN A 95 -16.24 2.38 -4.32
N GLN A 96 -14.95 1.99 -4.21
CA GLN A 96 -14.46 0.72 -4.74
C GLN A 96 -14.84 -0.49 -3.88
N GLN A 97 -14.93 -0.35 -2.55
CA GLN A 97 -15.35 -1.44 -1.66
C GLN A 97 -16.81 -1.89 -1.87
N ILE A 98 -17.66 -0.99 -2.37
CA ILE A 98 -19.10 -1.23 -2.53
C ILE A 98 -19.46 -1.51 -4.01
N GLY A 99 -18.47 -1.53 -4.92
CA GLY A 99 -18.71 -1.68 -6.35
C GLY A 99 -19.64 -0.60 -6.91
N PHE A 100 -19.64 0.60 -6.31
CA PHE A 100 -20.56 1.66 -6.67
C PHE A 100 -20.05 2.37 -7.92
N CYS A 101 -20.43 1.83 -9.08
CA CYS A 101 -20.31 2.52 -10.35
C CYS A 101 -21.36 3.65 -10.37
N PRO A 102 -20.98 4.93 -10.59
CA PRO A 102 -21.95 6.03 -10.71
C PRO A 102 -23.02 5.79 -11.78
N ARG A 103 -22.72 4.93 -12.77
CA ARG A 103 -23.62 4.53 -13.85
C ARG A 103 -24.49 3.29 -13.56
N LYS A 104 -24.29 2.58 -12.44
CA LYS A 104 -25.08 1.39 -12.08
C LYS A 104 -25.36 1.38 -10.58
N GLN A 105 -26.59 1.76 -10.22
CA GLN A 105 -27.09 1.88 -8.85
C GLN A 105 -27.37 0.55 -8.10
N ARG A 106 -27.03 -0.63 -8.66
CA ARG A 106 -27.40 -1.90 -8.04
C ARG A 106 -26.21 -2.55 -7.34
N PRO A 107 -26.25 -2.74 -6.01
CA PRO A 107 -25.23 -3.51 -5.31
C PRO A 107 -25.26 -4.96 -5.80
N VAL A 108 -24.07 -5.54 -5.96
CA VAL A 108 -23.89 -6.94 -6.33
C VAL A 108 -24.45 -7.82 -5.21
N GLN A 109 -25.55 -8.53 -5.48
CA GLN A 109 -26.05 -9.53 -4.55
C GLN A 109 -25.15 -10.77 -4.66
N ARG A 110 -24.59 -11.19 -3.52
CA ARG A 110 -23.82 -12.44 -3.44
C ARG A 110 -24.82 -13.60 -3.39
N PRO A 111 -24.59 -14.71 -4.14
CA PRO A 111 -25.40 -15.91 -3.99
C PRO A 111 -25.23 -16.48 -2.59
N VAL A 112 -26.35 -16.94 -2.02
CA VAL A 112 -26.43 -17.63 -0.72
C VAL A 112 -25.94 -19.06 -0.85
#